data_AF-A0A8B6LL00-F1
#
_entry.id   AF-A0A8B6LL00-F1
#
_cell.length_a   1.000
_cell.length_b   1.000
_cell.length_c   1.000
_cell.angle_alpha   90.00
_cell.angle_beta   90.00
_cell.angle_gamma   90.00
#
_symmetry.space_group_name_H-M   'P 1'
#
loop_
_entity.id
_entity.type
_entity.pdbx_description
1 polymer ?
#
loop_
_entity_poly.entity_id
_entity_poly.type
_entity_poly.pdbx_seq_one_letter_code
_entity_poly.pdbx_strand_id
1 'polypeptide(L)' 'MSKAEVKTTVVADGLRYKAKASGSPFRASASFSGATMSCFMCGKHRVRSQMKTRQLLGKSQTVCAPSCKALDEIVDS' A
#
# COMPACT_ATOMS: atom_id res chain seq x y z
N MET A 1 16.17 24.33 -24.67
CA MET A 1 15.03 23.63 -25.29
C MET A 1 13.78 23.96 -24.50
N SER A 2 12.94 24.87 -25.00
CA SER A 2 11.68 25.29 -24.39
C SER A 2 10.64 24.16 -24.52
N LYS A 3 10.11 23.69 -23.38
CA LYS A 3 9.06 22.66 -23.35
C LYS A 3 7.76 23.28 -23.86
N ALA A 4 7.21 22.73 -24.94
CA ALA A 4 5.93 23.17 -25.49
C ALA A 4 4.82 23.02 -24.43
N GLU A 5 4.06 24.09 -24.23
CA GLU A 5 2.92 24.13 -23.32
C GLU A 5 1.81 23.22 -23.85
N VAL A 6 1.51 22.15 -23.10
CA VAL A 6 0.44 21.21 -23.46
C VAL A 6 -0.89 21.83 -23.08
N LYS A 7 -1.50 22.53 -24.04
CA LYS A 7 -2.85 23.08 -23.90
C LYS A 7 -3.87 21.94 -24.00
N THR A 8 -4.45 21.56 -22.88
CA THR A 8 -5.54 20.58 -22.81
C THR A 8 -6.77 21.17 -23.48
N THR A 9 -7.27 20.49 -24.52
CA THR A 9 -8.53 20.84 -25.18
C THR A 9 -9.52 19.71 -24.98
N VAL A 10 -10.72 20.05 -24.51
CA VAL A 10 -11.84 19.12 -24.38
C VAL A 10 -12.49 19.00 -25.74
N VAL A 11 -12.62 17.78 -26.27
CA VAL A 11 -13.33 17.52 -27.52
C VAL A 11 -14.84 17.59 -27.24
N ALA A 12 -15.59 18.26 -28.12
CA ALA A 12 -17.02 18.52 -27.93
C ALA A 12 -17.87 17.24 -27.77
N ASP A 13 -17.44 16.10 -28.33
CA ASP A 13 -18.11 14.79 -28.21
C ASP A 13 -17.78 14.01 -26.91
N GLY A 14 -17.18 14.67 -25.92
CA GLY A 14 -17.22 14.24 -24.52
C GLY A 14 -16.46 12.95 -24.14
N LEU A 15 -15.82 12.24 -25.07
CA LEU A 15 -15.37 10.86 -24.77
C LEU A 15 -13.87 10.55 -24.87
N ARG A 16 -12.94 11.52 -24.95
CA ARG A 16 -11.50 11.32 -24.65
C ARG A 16 -10.71 12.62 -24.58
N TYR A 17 -9.88 12.76 -23.54
CA TYR A 17 -8.74 13.70 -23.52
C TYR A 17 -7.63 13.15 -24.44
N LYS A 18 -7.18 13.95 -25.43
CA LYS A 18 -5.92 13.68 -26.16
C LYS A 18 -4.73 13.96 -25.22
N ALA A 19 -3.84 12.98 -25.12
CA ALA A 19 -2.60 12.93 -24.35
C ALA A 19 -2.74 12.99 -22.81
N LYS A 20 -2.88 11.82 -22.17
CA LYS A 20 -2.47 11.67 -20.76
C LYS A 20 -0.95 11.79 -20.70
N ALA A 21 -0.43 12.62 -19.80
CA ALA A 21 1.00 12.65 -19.53
C ALA A 21 1.49 11.22 -19.20
N SER A 22 2.60 10.80 -19.81
CA SER A 22 3.20 9.49 -19.53
C SER A 22 3.69 9.47 -18.08
N GLY A 23 2.96 8.80 -17.20
CA GLY A 23 3.32 8.65 -15.80
C GLY A 23 2.10 8.34 -14.94
N SER A 24 2.21 7.31 -14.11
CA SER A 24 1.24 7.06 -13.05
C SER A 24 1.28 8.23 -12.04
N PRO A 25 0.13 8.81 -11.62
CA PRO A 25 0.09 9.77 -10.52
C PRO A 25 0.45 9.11 -9.19
N PHE A 26 0.35 7.78 -9.10
CA PHE A 26 0.92 7.01 -8.01
C PHE A 26 2.42 6.90 -8.26
N ARG A 27 3.20 7.60 -7.44
CA ARG A 27 4.63 7.34 -7.31
C ARG A 27 4.80 5.85 -7.05
N ALA A 28 5.77 5.19 -7.71
CA ALA A 28 6.18 3.85 -7.31
C ALA A 28 6.36 3.89 -5.80
N SER A 29 5.57 3.08 -5.09
CA SER A 29 5.67 2.92 -3.65
C SER A 29 7.16 2.79 -3.35
N ALA A 30 7.73 3.72 -2.56
CA ALA A 30 9.08 3.55 -2.05
C ALA A 30 9.17 2.11 -1.52
N SER A 31 10.27 1.39 -1.75
CA SER A 31 10.41 -0.04 -1.43
C SER A 31 10.07 -0.43 0.03
N PHE A 32 9.78 0.57 0.87
CA PHE A 32 9.35 0.49 2.26
C PHE A 32 7.83 0.65 2.49
N SER A 33 7.00 0.98 1.49
CA SER A 33 5.55 1.14 1.71
C SER A 33 4.82 -0.21 1.94
N GLY A 34 5.46 -1.33 1.59
CA GLY A 34 5.03 -2.69 1.95
C GLY A 34 5.59 -3.20 3.28
N ALA A 35 6.24 -2.35 4.10
CA ALA A 35 6.89 -2.80 5.32
C ALA A 35 5.90 -3.16 6.45
N THR A 36 4.66 -2.69 6.38
CA THR A 36 3.61 -3.01 7.35
C THR A 36 2.49 -3.85 6.72
N MET A 37 1.95 -4.80 7.47
CA MET A 37 0.71 -5.51 7.09
C MET A 37 -0.20 -5.65 8.31
N SER A 38 -1.49 -5.88 8.08
CA SER A 38 -2.48 -6.14 9.12
C SER A 38 -2.35 -7.57 9.68
N CYS A 39 -2.35 -7.71 11.00
CA CYS A 39 -2.48 -9.02 11.65
C CYS A 39 -3.88 -9.61 11.42
N PHE A 40 -3.97 -10.86 10.98
CA PHE A 40 -5.26 -11.53 10.76
C PHE A 40 -6.12 -11.68 12.03
N MET A 41 -5.52 -11.69 13.23
CA MET A 41 -6.27 -11.85 14.48
C MET A 41 -6.76 -10.53 15.10
N CYS A 42 -5.93 -9.48 15.12
CA CYS A 42 -6.27 -8.20 15.76
C CYS A 42 -6.52 -7.04 14.79
N GLY A 43 -6.28 -7.23 13.48
CA GLY A 43 -6.49 -6.22 12.43
C GLY A 43 -5.47 -5.06 12.43
N LYS A 44 -4.65 -4.90 13.47
CA LYS A 44 -3.67 -3.81 13.57
C LYS A 44 -2.55 -3.97 12.52
N HIS A 45 -2.16 -2.86 11.89
CA HIS A 45 -1.01 -2.81 11.00
C HIS A 45 0.28 -2.82 11.81
N ARG A 46 1.13 -3.81 11.56
CA ARG A 46 2.43 -4.00 12.23
C ARG A 46 3.52 -4.20 11.19
N VAL A 47 4.77 -3.93 11.57
CA VAL A 47 5.92 -4.14 10.69
C VAL A 47 6.10 -5.65 10.44
N ARG A 48 6.50 -6.03 9.22
CA ARG A 48 6.63 -7.44 8.82
C ARG A 48 7.58 -8.26 9.70
N SER A 49 8.60 -7.61 10.28
CA SER A 49 9.52 -8.22 11.25
C SER A 49 8.87 -8.61 12.58
N GLN A 50 7.74 -7.99 12.93
CA GLN A 50 6.98 -8.27 14.15
C GLN A 50 5.87 -9.33 13.90
N MET A 51 5.81 -9.92 12.72
CA MET A 51 4.78 -10.91 12.38
C MET A 51 5.39 -12.27 12.09
N LYS A 52 4.57 -13.31 12.29
CA LYS A 52 4.85 -14.69 11.90
C LYS A 52 3.72 -15.22 11.03
N THR A 53 4.06 -16.15 10.17
CA THR A 53 3.07 -16.92 9.40
C THR A 53 2.58 -18.09 10.24
N ARG A 54 1.26 -18.29 10.33
CA ARG A 54 0.63 -19.46 10.96
C ARG A 54 -0.43 -20.04 10.04
N GLN A 55 -0.60 -21.36 10.07
CA GLN A 55 -1.72 -22.00 9.40
C GLN A 55 -2.99 -21.77 10.23
N LEU A 56 -3.95 -21.06 9.64
CA LEU A 56 -5.27 -20.78 10.21
C LEU A 56 -6.33 -21.13 9.16
N LEU A 57 -7.31 -21.98 9.52
CA LEU A 57 -8.40 -22.39 8.63
C LEU A 57 -7.90 -22.96 7.28
N GLY A 58 -6.81 -23.74 7.31
CA GLY A 58 -6.21 -24.35 6.11
C GLY A 58 -5.47 -23.38 5.18
N LYS A 59 -5.28 -22.11 5.58
CA LYS A 59 -4.54 -21.10 4.83
C LYS A 59 -3.42 -20.50 5.68
N SER A 60 -2.33 -20.12 5.03
CA SER A 60 -1.22 -19.44 5.68
C SER A 60 -1.59 -17.98 5.88
N GLN A 61 -1.75 -17.58 7.14
CA GLN A 61 -2.11 -16.22 7.52
C GLN A 61 -0.98 -15.57 8.30
N THR A 62 -0.82 -14.26 8.12
CA THR A 62 0.16 -13.46 8.87
C THR A 62 -0.48 -12.94 10.15
N VAL A 63 0.20 -13.18 11.28
CA VAL A 63 -0.26 -12.77 12.61
C VAL A 63 0.88 -12.22 13.44
N CYS A 64 0.55 -11.44 14.45
CA CYS A 64 1.45 -10.94 15.48
C CYS A 64 2.35 -12.05 16.10
N ALA A 65 3.65 -11.77 16.27
CA ALA A 65 4.61 -12.61 16.98
C ALA A 65 5.19 -11.88 18.21
N PRO A 66 5.14 -12.43 19.44
CA PRO A 66 4.73 -13.80 19.78
C PRO A 66 3.21 -13.98 19.91
N SER A 67 2.48 -12.96 20.34
CA SER A 67 1.01 -12.90 20.43
C SER A 67 0.53 -11.45 20.22
N CYS A 68 -0.77 -11.25 19.98
CA CYS A 68 -1.31 -9.88 19.80
C CYS A 68 -1.14 -9.03 21.07
N LYS A 69 -1.38 -9.60 22.26
CA LYS A 69 -1.28 -8.89 23.54
C LYS A 69 0.16 -8.48 23.86
N ALA A 70 1.09 -9.43 23.75
CA ALA A 70 2.51 -9.17 24.05
C ALA A 70 3.11 -8.13 23.10
N LEU A 71 2.69 -8.11 21.83
CA LEU A 71 3.16 -7.09 20.89
C LEU A 71 2.54 -5.72 21.12
N ASP A 72 1.30 -5.65 21.59
CA ASP A 72 0.70 -4.37 21.97
C ASP A 72 1.50 -3.76 23.12
N GLU A 73 1.81 -4.54 24.17
CA GLU A 73 2.62 -4.09 25.31
C GLU A 73 4.03 -3.59 24.89
N ILE A 74 4.70 -4.27 23.94
CA ILE A 74 6.04 -3.88 23.48
C ILE A 74 6.03 -2.60 22.64
N VAL A 75 4.94 -2.33 21.90
CA VAL A 75 4.87 -1.18 20.99
C VAL A 75 4.28 0.06 21.68
N ASP A 76 3.46 -0.14 22.70
CA ASP A 76 2.82 0.95 23.46
C ASP A 76 3.68 1.40 24.67
N SER A 77 4.84 0.76 24.91
CA SER A 77 5.87 1.17 25.88
C SER A 77 6.92 2.07 25.24
#